data_AF-A0AAV0NE02-F1
#
_entry.id   AF-A0AAV0NE02-F1
#
_cell.length_a   1.000
_cell.length_b   1.000
_cell.length_c   1.000
_cell.angle_alpha   90.00
_cell.angle_beta   90.00
_cell.angle_gamma   90.00
#
_symmetry.space_group_name_H-M   'P 1'
#
loop_
_entity.id
_entity.type
_entity.pdbx_description
1 polymer ?
#
loop_
_entity_poly.entity_id
_entity_poly.type
_entity_poly.pdbx_seq_one_letter_code
_entity_poly.pdbx_strand_id
1 'polypeptide(L)'
;IIWFDFFVHVYVYSWWWGSIYEATDFPYVRDRLVESYYGINSIFFEPKYRLGRIIATKFWLVITILDDTYDNYATYEEVRSLTEAIDGLDARALQELPDSMKRVHRIILDMYDDFEREVGKIGPTFGIEYFKEEFEQERGHSASAVECYMEEYKASEEEAVEFLWKKISNAWKDVAEECQKPSLFPVAITECVLNLARLVGVLYENGDCFTNPHLIKDHLKSLFIDPVPL
;
A
#
# COMPACT_ATOMS: atom_id res chain seq x y z
N ILE A 1 2.58 25.80 -4.25
CA ILE A 1 1.40 24.97 -4.59
C ILE A 1 1.54 23.57 -3.98
N ILE A 2 2.60 22.81 -4.28
CA ILE A 2 2.86 21.47 -3.69
C ILE A 2 2.87 21.49 -2.14
N TRP A 3 3.53 22.48 -1.55
CA TRP A 3 3.63 22.68 -0.10
C TRP A 3 2.30 22.96 0.60
N PHE A 4 1.45 23.78 -0.01
CA PHE A 4 0.15 24.12 0.56
C PHE A 4 -0.80 22.91 0.50
N ASP A 5 -0.77 22.15 -0.59
CA ASP A 5 -1.49 20.88 -0.71
C ASP A 5 -0.98 19.84 0.31
N PHE A 6 0.33 19.74 0.53
CA PHE A 6 0.90 18.83 1.53
C PHE A 6 0.36 19.09 2.94
N PHE A 7 0.45 20.32 3.45
CA PHE A 7 0.01 20.62 4.82
C PHE A 7 -1.50 20.47 5.00
N VAL A 8 -2.31 20.79 3.97
CA VAL A 8 -3.76 20.57 4.01
C VAL A 8 -4.08 19.07 3.98
N HIS A 9 -3.36 18.29 3.17
CA HIS A 9 -3.56 16.84 3.11
C HIS A 9 -3.14 16.17 4.40
N VAL A 10 -1.94 16.45 4.90
CA VAL A 10 -1.47 15.94 6.19
C VAL A 10 -2.42 16.35 7.30
N TYR A 11 -2.95 17.58 7.33
CA TYR A 11 -3.94 17.96 8.33
C TYR A 11 -5.24 17.14 8.24
N VAL A 12 -5.79 16.95 7.04
CA VAL A 12 -6.98 16.11 6.81
C VAL A 12 -6.72 14.66 7.19
N TYR A 13 -5.54 14.12 6.84
CA TYR A 13 -5.18 12.77 7.24
C TYR A 13 -4.91 12.66 8.73
N SER A 14 -4.25 13.61 9.38
CA SER A 14 -3.98 13.55 10.81
C SER A 14 -5.27 13.56 11.62
N TRP A 15 -6.32 14.22 11.14
CA TRP A 15 -7.65 14.15 11.76
C TRP A 15 -8.31 12.78 11.56
N TRP A 16 -8.31 12.26 10.33
CA TRP A 16 -8.89 10.95 10.03
C TRP A 16 -8.11 9.80 10.68
N TRP A 17 -6.79 9.80 10.52
CA TRP A 17 -5.85 8.87 11.13
C TRP A 17 -5.86 8.98 12.65
N GLY A 18 -5.89 10.19 13.20
CA GLY A 18 -6.08 10.43 14.63
C GLY A 18 -7.38 9.81 15.13
N SER A 19 -8.48 9.96 14.40
CA SER A 19 -9.76 9.32 14.77
C SER A 19 -9.70 7.79 14.75
N ILE A 20 -8.94 7.20 13.82
CA ILE A 20 -8.72 5.75 13.78
C ILE A 20 -7.84 5.33 14.96
N TYR A 21 -6.70 5.99 15.15
CA TYR A 21 -5.73 5.66 16.17
C TYR A 21 -6.31 5.80 17.59
N GLU A 22 -7.02 6.90 17.87
CA GLU A 22 -7.74 7.14 19.13
C GLU A 22 -8.88 6.14 19.36
N ALA A 23 -9.58 5.71 18.30
CA ALA A 23 -10.70 4.78 18.43
C ALA A 23 -10.29 3.31 18.57
N THR A 24 -9.04 2.94 18.24
CA THR A 24 -8.68 1.53 18.06
C THR A 24 -7.70 0.95 19.06
N ASP A 25 -6.88 1.77 19.73
CA ASP A 25 -5.80 1.33 20.62
C ASP A 25 -5.06 0.11 20.04
N PHE A 26 -4.43 0.31 18.88
CA PHE A 26 -3.64 -0.71 18.20
C PHE A 26 -2.15 -0.51 18.50
N PRO A 27 -1.63 -1.02 19.64
CA PRO A 27 -0.22 -0.82 20.01
C PRO A 27 0.75 -1.53 19.06
N TYR A 28 0.25 -2.43 18.21
CA TYR A 28 1.02 -3.21 17.25
C TYR A 28 1.07 -2.58 15.85
N VAL A 29 0.21 -1.60 15.53
CA VAL A 29 0.19 -0.96 14.21
C VAL A 29 1.25 0.13 14.14
N ARG A 30 2.06 0.11 13.09
CA ARG A 30 3.09 1.11 12.81
C ARG A 30 2.42 2.43 12.40
N ASP A 31 2.81 3.54 13.02
CA ASP A 31 2.42 4.87 12.54
C ASP A 31 3.26 5.24 11.31
N ARG A 32 2.63 5.18 10.12
CA ARG A 32 3.26 5.38 8.82
C ARG A 32 2.51 6.37 7.93
N LEU A 33 1.83 7.33 8.52
CA LEU A 33 1.06 8.33 7.78
C LEU A 33 1.92 9.11 6.77
N VAL A 34 3.09 9.59 7.20
CA VAL A 34 3.97 10.42 6.38
C VAL A 34 4.58 9.61 5.23
N GLU A 35 5.04 8.39 5.52
CA GLU A 35 5.63 7.46 4.57
C GLU A 35 4.61 6.98 3.53
N SER A 36 3.38 6.68 3.98
CA SER A 36 2.28 6.30 3.08
C SER A 36 1.88 7.44 2.16
N TYR A 37 1.84 8.67 2.67
CA TYR A 37 1.60 9.85 1.82
C TYR A 37 2.75 10.08 0.83
N TYR A 38 4.01 9.93 1.26
CA TYR A 38 5.17 10.01 0.38
C TYR A 38 5.07 8.99 -0.76
N GLY A 39 4.72 7.74 -0.45
CA GLY A 39 4.54 6.67 -1.43
C GLY A 39 3.51 7.06 -2.48
N ILE A 40 2.28 7.38 -2.07
CA ILE A 40 1.21 7.76 -3.00
C ILE A 40 1.54 9.03 -3.79
N ASN A 41 2.14 10.04 -3.15
CA ASN A 41 2.55 11.25 -3.84
C ASN A 41 3.61 10.97 -4.92
N SER A 42 4.48 9.97 -4.71
CA SER A 42 5.48 9.56 -5.70
C SER A 42 4.86 8.85 -6.92
N ILE A 43 3.66 8.27 -6.79
CA ILE A 43 2.95 7.60 -7.88
C ILE A 43 2.22 8.62 -8.79
N PHE A 44 1.50 9.59 -8.21
CA PHE A 44 0.79 10.64 -8.97
C PHE A 44 0.75 11.99 -8.23
N PHE A 45 1.78 12.82 -8.47
CA PHE A 45 2.02 14.08 -7.75
C PHE A 45 1.26 15.29 -8.30
N GLU A 46 0.68 15.21 -9.51
CA GLU A 46 0.13 16.39 -10.17
C GLU A 46 -1.11 16.94 -9.43
N PRO A 47 -1.33 18.27 -9.39
CA PRO A 47 -2.43 18.86 -8.63
C PRO A 47 -3.83 18.33 -8.99
N LYS A 48 -4.03 17.92 -10.25
CA LYS A 48 -5.30 17.33 -10.74
C LYS A 48 -5.68 16.01 -10.04
N TYR A 49 -4.72 15.29 -9.45
CA TYR A 49 -4.95 14.02 -8.76
C TYR A 49 -5.11 14.17 -7.24
N ARG A 50 -5.38 15.39 -6.76
CA ARG A 50 -5.52 15.71 -5.33
C ARG A 50 -6.46 14.77 -4.57
N LEU A 51 -7.69 14.57 -5.06
CA LEU A 51 -8.66 13.69 -4.42
C LEU A 51 -8.23 12.21 -4.48
N GLY A 52 -7.67 11.79 -5.61
CA GLY A 52 -7.11 10.45 -5.77
C GLY A 52 -6.00 10.16 -4.75
N ARG A 53 -5.13 11.14 -4.45
CA ARG A 53 -4.08 10.97 -3.43
C ARG A 53 -4.69 10.77 -2.05
N ILE A 54 -5.73 11.52 -1.70
CA ILE A 54 -6.44 11.36 -0.41
C ILE A 54 -6.96 9.95 -0.24
N ILE A 55 -7.67 9.45 -1.25
CA ILE A 55 -8.27 8.13 -1.22
C ILE A 55 -7.20 7.04 -1.20
N ALA A 56 -6.20 7.13 -2.07
CA ALA A 56 -5.14 6.12 -2.17
C ALA A 56 -4.24 6.07 -0.92
N THR A 57 -3.97 7.21 -0.26
CA THR A 57 -3.22 7.22 1.01
C THR A 57 -4.02 6.53 2.12
N LYS A 58 -5.33 6.77 2.21
CA LYS A 58 -6.19 6.04 3.16
C LYS A 58 -6.16 4.54 2.88
N PHE A 59 -6.30 4.15 1.62
CA PHE A 59 -6.23 2.74 1.19
C PHE A 59 -4.89 2.09 1.59
N TRP A 60 -3.78 2.77 1.33
CA TRP A 60 -2.44 2.31 1.71
C TRP A 60 -2.27 2.11 3.22
N LEU A 61 -2.81 3.03 4.01
CA LEU A 61 -2.79 2.93 5.48
C LEU A 61 -3.64 1.76 6.00
N VAL A 62 -4.79 1.49 5.38
CA VAL A 62 -5.61 0.32 5.72
C VAL A 62 -4.90 -0.98 5.36
N ILE A 63 -4.21 -1.04 4.21
CA ILE A 63 -3.34 -2.18 3.86
C ILE A 63 -2.24 -2.35 4.91
N THR A 64 -1.63 -1.27 5.39
CA THR A 64 -0.59 -1.34 6.43
C THR A 64 -1.15 -1.87 7.75
N ILE A 65 -2.36 -1.48 8.14
CA ILE A 65 -3.05 -2.04 9.31
C ILE A 65 -3.27 -3.55 9.13
N LEU A 66 -3.76 -3.97 7.96
CA LEU A 66 -3.97 -5.38 7.65
C LEU A 66 -2.67 -6.17 7.70
N ASP A 67 -1.60 -5.68 7.06
CA ASP A 67 -0.24 -6.25 7.10
C ASP A 67 0.23 -6.45 8.55
N ASP A 68 0.16 -5.39 9.37
CA ASP A 68 0.54 -5.45 10.79
C ASP A 68 -0.33 -6.43 11.60
N THR A 69 -1.63 -6.50 11.29
CA THR A 69 -2.53 -7.47 11.93
C THR A 69 -2.13 -8.90 11.57
N TYR A 70 -1.84 -9.19 10.29
CA TYR A 70 -1.58 -10.55 9.81
C TYR A 70 -0.21 -11.07 10.23
N ASP A 71 0.80 -10.19 10.27
CA ASP A 71 2.19 -10.58 10.55
C ASP A 71 2.53 -10.56 12.04
N ASN A 72 2.02 -9.57 12.79
CA ASN A 72 2.53 -9.29 14.14
C ASN A 72 1.53 -9.55 15.27
N TYR A 73 0.24 -9.77 14.97
CA TYR A 73 -0.80 -9.75 16.01
C TYR A 73 -1.74 -10.96 15.97
N ALA A 74 -2.32 -11.25 14.81
CA ALA A 74 -3.38 -12.24 14.68
C ALA A 74 -2.84 -13.67 14.70
N THR A 75 -3.56 -14.56 15.37
CA THR A 75 -3.35 -16.00 15.22
C THR A 75 -3.82 -16.46 13.83
N TYR A 76 -3.35 -17.64 13.39
CA TYR A 76 -3.76 -18.20 12.11
C TYR A 76 -5.29 -18.33 11.94
N GLU A 77 -6.00 -18.78 12.98
CA GLU A 77 -7.47 -18.94 12.92
C GLU A 77 -8.19 -17.59 12.83
N GLU A 78 -7.65 -16.58 13.50
CA GLU A 78 -8.15 -15.21 13.44
C GLU A 78 -7.89 -14.58 12.07
N VAL A 79 -6.69 -14.74 11.50
CA VAL A 79 -6.36 -14.33 10.12
C VAL A 79 -7.34 -14.97 9.14
N ARG A 80 -7.54 -16.28 9.23
CA ARG A 80 -8.46 -17.03 8.36
C ARG A 80 -9.88 -16.47 8.44
N SER A 81 -10.39 -16.26 9.64
CA SER A 81 -11.76 -15.76 9.85
C SER A 81 -11.91 -14.29 9.41
N LEU A 82 -10.87 -13.47 9.58
CA LEU A 82 -10.85 -12.09 9.08
C LEU A 82 -10.81 -12.04 7.55
N THR A 83 -10.01 -12.88 6.90
CA THR A 83 -9.99 -13.03 5.43
C THR A 83 -11.37 -13.45 4.92
N GLU A 84 -11.98 -14.49 5.50
CA GLU A 84 -13.33 -14.94 5.12
C GLU A 84 -14.38 -13.82 5.27
N ALA A 85 -14.26 -12.97 6.29
CA ALA A 85 -15.13 -11.82 6.48
C ALA A 85 -14.91 -10.72 5.43
N ILE A 86 -13.66 -10.47 5.03
CA ILE A 86 -13.32 -9.49 3.99
C ILE A 86 -13.79 -9.97 2.61
N ASP A 87 -13.50 -11.21 2.25
CA ASP A 87 -13.85 -11.80 0.94
C ASP A 87 -15.37 -11.93 0.76
N GLY A 88 -16.07 -12.36 1.80
CA GLY A 88 -17.51 -12.61 1.75
C GLY A 88 -18.40 -11.43 2.17
N LEU A 89 -17.82 -10.37 2.77
CA LEU A 89 -18.55 -9.32 3.51
C LEU A 89 -19.69 -9.87 4.40
N ASP A 90 -19.52 -11.10 4.92
CA ASP A 90 -20.48 -11.78 5.79
C ASP A 90 -20.14 -11.45 7.25
N ALA A 91 -20.90 -10.52 7.82
CA ALA A 91 -20.74 -10.07 9.20
C ALA A 91 -20.84 -11.19 10.25
N ARG A 92 -21.29 -12.40 9.89
CA ARG A 92 -21.34 -13.56 10.80
C ARG A 92 -19.96 -14.14 11.09
N ALA A 93 -19.04 -14.11 10.12
CA ALA A 93 -17.65 -14.56 10.32
C ALA A 93 -16.92 -13.75 11.40
N LEU A 94 -17.40 -12.53 11.66
CA LEU A 94 -16.84 -11.65 12.68
C LEU A 94 -17.28 -12.00 14.10
N GLN A 95 -18.32 -12.81 14.34
CA GLN A 95 -18.93 -12.96 15.68
C GLN A 95 -17.92 -13.43 16.73
N GLU A 96 -17.08 -14.39 16.35
CA GLU A 96 -16.07 -15.02 17.21
C GLU A 96 -14.72 -14.27 17.23
N LEU A 97 -14.54 -13.23 16.41
CA LEU A 97 -13.29 -12.46 16.37
C LEU A 97 -13.15 -11.52 17.59
N PRO A 98 -11.91 -11.23 18.02
CA PRO A 98 -11.66 -10.18 19.00
C PRO A 98 -12.17 -8.81 18.53
N ASP A 99 -12.49 -7.95 19.49
CA ASP A 99 -12.99 -6.60 19.20
C ASP A 99 -11.98 -5.76 18.37
N SER A 100 -10.68 -6.02 18.51
CA SER A 100 -9.64 -5.38 17.70
C SER A 100 -9.81 -5.69 16.21
N MET A 101 -10.07 -6.94 15.85
CA MET A 101 -10.24 -7.35 14.45
C MET A 101 -11.58 -6.95 13.87
N LYS A 102 -12.64 -6.96 14.69
CA LYS A 102 -13.93 -6.37 14.33
C LYS A 102 -13.79 -4.88 13.98
N ARG A 103 -12.88 -4.16 14.66
CA ARG A 103 -12.54 -2.77 14.34
C ARG A 103 -11.76 -2.65 13.03
N VAL A 104 -10.77 -3.52 12.77
CA VAL A 104 -10.06 -3.56 11.48
C VAL A 104 -11.04 -3.76 10.32
N HIS A 105 -11.95 -4.74 10.43
CA HIS A 105 -12.99 -4.96 9.43
C HIS A 105 -13.88 -3.73 9.22
N ARG A 106 -14.26 -3.02 10.30
CA ARG A 106 -15.05 -1.80 10.20
C ARG A 106 -14.31 -0.68 9.49
N ILE A 107 -13.01 -0.49 9.77
CA ILE A 107 -12.17 0.50 9.08
C ILE A 107 -12.15 0.22 7.57
N ILE A 108 -12.08 -1.05 7.17
CA ILE A 108 -12.11 -1.45 5.76
C ILE A 108 -13.46 -1.09 5.12
N LEU A 109 -14.58 -1.40 5.79
CA LEU A 109 -15.92 -1.02 5.31
C LEU A 109 -16.07 0.50 5.18
N ASP A 110 -15.71 1.26 6.22
CA ASP A 110 -15.81 2.72 6.23
C ASP A 110 -14.94 3.34 5.11
N MET A 111 -13.81 2.71 4.80
CA MET A 111 -12.93 3.09 3.69
C MET A 111 -13.57 2.81 2.32
N TYR A 112 -14.22 1.66 2.14
CA TYR A 112 -14.98 1.35 0.92
C TYR A 112 -16.16 2.32 0.73
N ASP A 113 -16.91 2.62 1.79
CA ASP A 113 -18.02 3.59 1.74
C ASP A 113 -17.52 4.99 1.39
N ASP A 114 -16.40 5.42 1.98
CA ASP A 114 -15.73 6.68 1.64
C ASP A 114 -15.30 6.69 0.16
N PHE A 115 -14.68 5.61 -0.31
CA PHE A 115 -14.26 5.45 -1.70
C PHE A 115 -15.44 5.55 -2.66
N GLU A 116 -16.51 4.76 -2.44
CA GLU A 116 -17.71 4.77 -3.27
C GLU A 116 -18.37 6.15 -3.29
N ARG A 117 -18.45 6.82 -2.14
CA ARG A 117 -18.99 8.18 -2.05
C ARG A 117 -18.19 9.19 -2.86
N GLU A 118 -16.86 9.12 -2.82
CA GLU A 118 -16.01 10.05 -3.56
C GLU A 118 -15.99 9.74 -5.06
N VAL A 119 -15.94 8.47 -5.44
CA VAL A 119 -15.98 8.02 -6.83
C VAL A 119 -17.35 8.29 -7.47
N GLY A 120 -18.44 8.10 -6.72
CA GLY A 120 -19.79 8.43 -7.16
C GLY A 120 -20.00 9.90 -7.54
N LYS A 121 -19.15 10.82 -7.04
CA LYS A 121 -19.15 12.24 -7.46
C LYS A 121 -18.51 12.45 -8.84
N ILE A 122 -17.69 11.52 -9.30
CA ILE A 122 -16.92 11.60 -10.56
C ILE A 122 -17.68 10.86 -11.69
N GLY A 123 -18.57 9.92 -11.36
CA GLY A 123 -19.40 9.14 -12.30
C GLY A 123 -19.17 7.63 -12.16
N PRO A 124 -19.91 6.78 -12.89
CA PRO A 124 -19.72 5.33 -12.83
C PRO A 124 -18.34 4.95 -13.41
N THR A 125 -17.43 4.49 -12.55
CA THR A 125 -16.09 4.05 -12.96
C THR A 125 -15.98 2.54 -13.01
N PHE A 126 -15.49 2.05 -14.14
CA PHE A 126 -15.14 0.66 -14.47
C PHE A 126 -14.09 0.00 -13.54
N GLY A 127 -13.43 0.76 -12.66
CA GLY A 127 -12.28 0.26 -11.88
C GLY A 127 -12.61 -0.59 -10.65
N ILE A 128 -13.85 -0.56 -10.14
CA ILE A 128 -14.20 -1.21 -8.85
C ILE A 128 -14.24 -2.74 -8.97
N GLU A 129 -14.72 -3.27 -10.11
CA GLU A 129 -14.80 -4.71 -10.34
C GLU A 129 -13.41 -5.35 -10.49
N TYR A 130 -12.45 -4.64 -11.09
CA TYR A 130 -11.08 -5.14 -11.29
C TYR A 130 -10.32 -5.31 -9.96
N PHE A 131 -10.47 -4.38 -9.01
CA PHE A 131 -9.80 -4.48 -7.71
C PHE A 131 -10.34 -5.60 -6.82
N LYS A 132 -11.60 -6.02 -7.02
CA LYS A 132 -12.23 -7.09 -6.24
C LYS A 132 -11.76 -8.49 -6.66
N GLU A 133 -11.48 -8.72 -7.94
CA GLU A 133 -11.07 -10.04 -8.43
C GLU A 133 -9.59 -10.37 -8.15
N GLU A 134 -8.71 -9.37 -8.05
CA GLU A 134 -7.26 -9.60 -7.90
C GLU A 134 -6.80 -9.79 -6.45
N PHE A 135 -7.68 -9.54 -5.46
CA PHE A 135 -7.38 -9.71 -4.04
C PHE A 135 -7.59 -11.14 -3.50
N GLU A 136 -8.16 -12.04 -4.29
CA GLU A 136 -8.27 -13.45 -3.92
C GLU A 136 -7.07 -14.26 -4.44
N GLN A 137 -6.03 -14.42 -3.61
CA GLN A 137 -5.36 -15.71 -3.33
C GLN A 137 -4.10 -15.61 -2.43
N GLU A 138 -4.14 -16.39 -1.34
CA GLU A 138 -3.05 -17.03 -0.55
C GLU A 138 -2.05 -16.13 0.25
N ARG A 139 -1.50 -16.46 1.43
CA ARG A 139 -1.62 -17.52 2.46
C ARG A 139 -0.89 -16.98 3.73
N GLY A 140 -1.27 -17.44 4.93
CA GLY A 140 -0.65 -17.02 6.20
C GLY A 140 0.86 -17.29 6.30
N HIS A 141 1.58 -16.61 7.21
CA HIS A 141 3.02 -16.74 7.52
C HIS A 141 3.85 -17.35 6.37
N SER A 142 4.03 -16.56 5.32
CA SER A 142 4.73 -17.00 4.11
C SER A 142 6.25 -17.01 4.32
N ALA A 143 6.90 -18.12 3.98
CA ALA A 143 8.36 -18.14 3.84
C ALA A 143 8.78 -17.12 2.77
N SER A 144 9.90 -16.43 2.99
CA SER A 144 10.41 -15.45 2.04
C SER A 144 10.70 -16.09 0.68
N ALA A 145 10.68 -15.30 -0.39
CA ALA A 145 11.01 -15.80 -1.73
C ALA A 145 12.40 -16.47 -1.79
N VAL A 146 13.33 -16.01 -0.95
CA VAL A 146 14.67 -16.60 -0.78
C VAL A 146 14.58 -17.97 -0.14
N GLU A 147 13.89 -18.11 1.00
CA GLU A 147 13.71 -19.38 1.69
C GLU A 147 12.96 -20.40 0.82
N CYS A 148 11.92 -19.97 0.10
CA CYS A 148 11.20 -20.80 -0.86
C CYS A 148 12.14 -21.34 -1.94
N TYR A 149 12.97 -20.47 -2.53
CA TYR A 149 13.93 -20.89 -3.56
C TYR A 149 15.00 -21.84 -3.01
N MET A 150 15.57 -21.53 -1.83
CA MET A 150 16.56 -22.38 -1.18
C MET A 150 15.99 -23.78 -0.89
N GLU A 151 14.75 -23.86 -0.42
CA GLU A 151 14.12 -25.13 -0.09
C GLU A 151 13.74 -25.95 -1.33
N GLU A 152 13.20 -25.30 -2.37
CA GLU A 152 12.78 -25.93 -3.63
C GLU A 152 13.99 -26.44 -4.45
N TYR A 153 15.03 -25.62 -4.57
CA TYR A 153 16.19 -25.90 -5.42
C TYR A 153 17.40 -26.44 -4.65
N LYS A 154 17.30 -26.55 -3.32
CA LYS A 154 18.42 -26.94 -2.42
C LYS A 154 19.66 -26.08 -2.67
N ALA A 155 19.42 -24.78 -2.86
CA ALA A 155 20.41 -23.77 -3.24
C ALA A 155 20.91 -22.99 -2.01
N SER A 156 22.04 -22.30 -2.16
CA SER A 156 22.49 -21.34 -1.15
C SER A 156 21.65 -20.05 -1.18
N GLU A 157 21.75 -19.27 -0.10
CA GLU A 157 21.11 -17.95 -0.03
C GLU A 157 21.64 -17.02 -1.14
N GLU A 158 22.96 -17.05 -1.40
CA GLU A 158 23.58 -16.26 -2.46
C GLU A 158 23.04 -16.62 -3.85
N GLU A 159 22.86 -17.92 -4.13
CA GLU A 159 22.28 -18.40 -5.40
C GLU A 159 20.83 -17.94 -5.55
N ALA A 160 20.04 -17.95 -4.47
CA ALA A 160 18.67 -17.45 -4.44
C ALA A 160 18.60 -15.94 -4.70
N VAL A 161 19.45 -15.16 -4.02
CA VAL A 161 19.53 -13.71 -4.17
C VAL A 161 19.95 -13.32 -5.60
N GLU A 162 20.97 -13.99 -6.15
CA GLU A 162 21.41 -13.75 -7.54
C GLU A 162 20.28 -14.03 -8.54
N PHE A 163 19.55 -15.13 -8.34
CA PHE A 163 18.41 -15.50 -9.18
C PHE A 163 17.29 -14.45 -9.13
N LEU A 164 16.87 -14.03 -7.92
CA LEU A 164 15.83 -13.03 -7.73
C LEU A 164 16.26 -11.67 -8.32
N TRP A 165 17.50 -11.27 -8.10
CA TRP A 165 18.04 -10.04 -8.68
C TRP A 165 18.02 -10.05 -10.21
N LYS A 166 18.37 -11.19 -10.82
CA LYS A 166 18.28 -11.38 -12.27
C LYS A 166 16.84 -11.28 -12.77
N LYS A 167 15.86 -11.84 -12.04
CA LYS A 167 14.43 -11.71 -12.37
C LYS A 167 13.98 -10.24 -12.32
N ILE A 168 14.31 -9.51 -11.25
CA ILE A 168 14.01 -8.08 -11.12
C ILE A 168 14.65 -7.28 -12.27
N SER A 169 15.93 -7.54 -12.56
CA SER A 169 16.67 -6.87 -13.62
C SER A 169 16.09 -7.12 -15.01
N ASN A 170 15.55 -8.31 -15.27
CA ASN A 170 14.88 -8.61 -16.53
C ASN A 170 13.50 -7.96 -16.60
N ALA A 171 12.71 -8.01 -15.52
CA ALA A 171 11.41 -7.33 -15.46
C ALA A 171 11.54 -5.82 -15.73
N TRP A 172 12.61 -5.18 -15.23
CA TRP A 172 12.90 -3.78 -15.56
C TRP A 172 13.17 -3.52 -17.05
N LYS A 173 13.80 -4.46 -17.75
CA LYS A 173 14.01 -4.36 -19.20
C LYS A 173 12.69 -4.49 -19.94
N ASP A 174 11.84 -5.41 -19.51
CA ASP A 174 10.51 -5.60 -20.10
C ASP A 174 9.66 -4.33 -19.94
N VAL A 175 9.65 -3.73 -18.74
CA VAL A 175 9.00 -2.43 -18.49
C VAL A 175 9.58 -1.33 -19.39
N ALA A 176 10.91 -1.26 -19.55
CA ALA A 176 11.54 -0.26 -20.39
C ALA A 176 11.24 -0.45 -21.88
N GLU A 177 11.07 -1.69 -22.34
CA GLU A 177 10.67 -2.01 -23.71
C GLU A 177 9.20 -1.65 -23.95
N GLU A 178 8.30 -2.01 -23.03
CA GLU A 178 6.88 -1.68 -23.12
C GLU A 178 6.63 -0.16 -23.09
N CYS A 179 7.40 0.60 -22.32
CA CYS A 179 7.32 2.06 -22.32
C CYS A 179 7.67 2.71 -23.68
N GLN A 180 8.34 1.99 -24.59
CA GLN A 180 8.65 2.47 -25.94
C GLN A 180 7.56 2.14 -26.97
N LYS A 181 6.65 1.24 -26.63
CA LYS A 181 5.56 0.81 -27.51
C LYS A 181 4.34 1.73 -27.33
N PRO A 182 3.52 1.92 -28.36
CA PRO A 182 2.20 2.54 -28.18
C PRO A 182 1.38 1.73 -27.18
N SER A 183 0.94 2.35 -26.09
CA SER A 183 0.12 1.69 -25.07
C SER A 183 -1.34 1.56 -25.52
N LEU A 184 -1.96 0.43 -25.17
CA LEU A 184 -3.41 0.23 -25.26
C LEU A 184 -4.17 0.99 -24.16
N PHE A 185 -3.46 1.46 -23.13
CA PHE A 185 -4.01 2.14 -21.98
C PHE A 185 -3.72 3.65 -22.02
N PRO A 186 -4.57 4.48 -21.38
CA PRO A 186 -4.27 5.90 -21.18
C PRO A 186 -2.90 6.12 -20.52
N VAL A 187 -2.19 7.16 -20.96
CA VAL A 187 -0.85 7.53 -20.45
C VAL A 187 -0.81 7.61 -18.92
N ALA A 188 -1.86 8.16 -18.31
CA ALA A 188 -1.96 8.27 -16.86
C ALA A 188 -1.92 6.90 -16.14
N ILE A 189 -2.52 5.85 -16.71
CA ILE A 189 -2.50 4.51 -16.12
C ILE A 189 -1.09 3.92 -16.24
N THR A 190 -0.46 4.05 -17.41
CA THR A 190 0.92 3.56 -17.61
C THR A 190 1.94 4.31 -16.74
N GLU A 191 1.76 5.62 -16.54
CA GLU A 191 2.58 6.41 -15.64
C GLU A 191 2.44 5.96 -14.19
N CYS A 192 1.22 5.65 -13.73
CA CYS A 192 0.99 5.11 -12.38
C CYS A 192 1.75 3.80 -12.16
N VAL A 193 1.67 2.85 -13.09
CA VAL A 193 2.37 1.56 -12.97
C VAL A 193 3.89 1.76 -12.97
N LEU A 194 4.40 2.59 -13.88
CA LEU A 194 5.82 2.90 -13.95
C LEU A 194 6.33 3.59 -12.68
N ASN A 195 5.58 4.56 -12.15
CA ASN A 195 5.95 5.27 -10.94
C ASN A 195 5.85 4.37 -9.69
N LEU A 196 4.92 3.41 -9.65
CA LEU A 196 4.89 2.39 -8.61
C LEU A 196 6.17 1.53 -8.63
N ALA A 197 6.60 1.06 -9.81
CA ALA A 197 7.86 0.31 -9.93
C ALA A 197 9.08 1.13 -9.48
N ARG A 198 9.12 2.42 -9.85
CA ARG A 198 10.18 3.35 -9.39
C ARG A 198 10.14 3.55 -7.88
N LEU A 199 8.95 3.70 -7.30
CA LEU A 199 8.77 3.84 -5.86
C LEU A 199 9.33 2.62 -5.13
N VAL A 200 9.01 1.40 -5.58
CA VAL A 200 9.56 0.17 -4.99
C VAL A 200 11.09 0.17 -5.06
N GLY A 201 11.67 0.58 -6.19
CA GLY A 201 13.12 0.77 -6.30
C GLY A 201 13.67 1.71 -5.23
N VAL A 202 13.07 2.87 -5.03
CA VAL A 202 13.48 3.86 -4.02
C VAL A 202 13.30 3.34 -2.59
N LEU A 203 12.18 2.67 -2.29
CA LEU A 203 11.86 2.20 -0.94
C LEU A 203 12.76 1.05 -0.46
N TYR A 204 13.39 0.31 -1.38
CA TYR A 204 14.19 -0.86 -1.04
C TYR A 204 15.67 -0.74 -1.45
N GLU A 205 16.09 0.35 -2.09
CA GLU A 205 17.49 0.56 -2.52
C GLU A 205 18.49 0.46 -1.36
N ASN A 206 18.13 1.02 -0.19
CA ASN A 206 18.99 1.06 0.99
C ASN A 206 18.47 0.16 2.12
N GLY A 207 17.67 -0.85 1.77
CA GLY A 207 16.89 -1.66 2.71
C GLY A 207 15.46 -1.14 2.86
N ASP A 208 14.65 -1.83 3.68
CA ASP A 208 13.23 -1.53 3.87
C ASP A 208 13.02 -0.17 4.56
N CYS A 209 12.81 0.86 3.74
CA CYS A 209 12.59 2.23 4.18
C CYS A 209 11.18 2.46 4.74
N PHE A 210 10.22 1.59 4.40
CA PHE A 210 8.84 1.72 4.89
C PHE A 210 8.76 1.29 6.36
N THR A 211 9.41 0.16 6.69
CA THR A 211 9.55 -0.27 8.09
C THR A 211 10.54 0.62 8.84
N ASN A 212 11.63 1.05 8.20
CA ASN A 212 12.69 1.88 8.80
C ASN A 212 12.70 3.30 8.21
N PRO A 213 11.80 4.21 8.65
CA PRO A 213 11.60 5.52 8.02
C PRO A 213 12.82 6.46 8.10
N HIS A 214 13.79 6.14 8.96
CA HIS A 214 15.06 6.86 9.04
C HIS A 214 15.82 6.84 7.71
N LEU A 215 15.67 5.76 6.93
CA LEU A 215 16.37 5.56 5.65
C LEU A 215 15.85 6.49 4.55
N ILE A 216 14.60 6.97 4.65
CA ILE A 216 13.97 7.87 3.66
C ILE A 216 13.84 9.32 4.15
N LYS A 217 14.36 9.61 5.35
CA LYS A 217 14.21 10.91 6.01
C LYS A 217 14.65 12.10 5.15
N ASP A 218 15.72 11.93 4.38
CA ASP A 218 16.25 13.01 3.54
C ASP A 218 15.36 13.28 2.32
N HIS A 219 14.70 12.25 1.78
CA HIS A 219 13.68 12.42 0.73
C HIS A 219 12.47 13.16 1.29
N LEU A 220 11.99 12.78 2.48
CA LEU A 220 10.88 13.44 3.16
C LEU A 220 11.18 14.91 3.43
N LYS A 221 12.39 15.22 3.90
CA LYS A 221 12.83 16.61 4.10
C LYS A 221 12.86 17.40 2.81
N SER A 222 13.50 16.87 1.77
CA SER A 222 13.60 17.54 0.47
C SER A 222 12.22 17.83 -0.14
N LEU A 223 11.27 16.90 0.01
CA LEU A 223 9.96 17.03 -0.61
C LEU A 223 8.97 17.88 0.20
N PHE A 224 9.07 17.84 1.53
CA PHE A 224 8.03 18.37 2.43
C PHE A 224 8.51 19.36 3.49
N ILE A 225 9.82 19.61 3.63
CA ILE A 225 10.39 20.57 4.60
C ILE A 225 11.25 21.66 3.94
N ASP A 226 12.20 21.29 3.09
CA ASP A 226 13.14 22.21 2.45
C ASP A 226 12.59 22.81 1.14
N PRO A 227 12.40 24.14 1.03
CA PRO A 227 11.95 24.76 -0.22
C PRO A 227 13.06 24.71 -1.28
N VAL A 228 12.68 24.52 -2.55
CA VAL A 228 13.61 24.62 -3.67
C VAL A 228 14.18 26.06 -3.72
N PRO A 229 15.51 26.24 -3.68
CA PRO A 229 16.12 27.56 -3.82
C PRO A 229 15.70 28.22 -5.12
N LEU A 230 15.31 29.50 -5.04
CA LEU A 230 14.92 30.33 -6.18
C LEU A 230 16.13 30.94 -6.89
#